data_AF-A0A960TQE6-F1
#
_entry.id   AF-A0A960TQE6-F1
#
_cell.length_a   1.000
_cell.length_b   1.000
_cell.length_c   1.000
_cell.angle_alpha   90.00
_cell.angle_beta   90.00
_cell.angle_gamma   90.00
#
_symmetry.space_group_name_H-M   'P 1'
#
loop_
_entity.id
_entity.type
_entity.pdbx_description
1 polymer ?
#
loop_
_entity_poly.entity_id
_entity_poly.type
_entity_poly.pdbx_seq_one_letter_code
_entity_poly.pdbx_strand_id
1 'polypeptide(L)'
;VLFALYVIREYLTLKDNPANIRTPRTFIFAGKAAPGYAMAKLIIKFITSIADVINSDGDNQDLLKVIFLENYRVSLAEKIFPASDLSEQISTAGTEASGTGCMKFMLNGALTVGTLDGANIEMAESAGIENMFIFGLKTEEVQEIKEKGYHPGPFIQRSPYLSEIFEMIRGNYFSALEPGIYEPLLKSL
;
A
#
# COMPACT_ATOMS: atom_id res chain seq x y z
N VAL A 1 2.09 3.30 -3.79
CA VAL A 1 2.72 4.10 -2.71
C VAL A 1 1.91 4.05 -1.42
N LEU A 2 0.60 4.27 -1.48
CA LEU A 2 -0.30 4.24 -0.30
C LEU A 2 -0.06 3.04 0.63
N PHE A 3 -0.03 1.81 0.10
CA PHE A 3 0.21 0.62 0.92
C PHE A 3 1.58 0.62 1.62
N ALA A 4 2.62 1.17 0.99
CA ALA A 4 3.92 1.32 1.62
C ALA A 4 3.89 2.35 2.76
N LEU A 5 3.16 3.46 2.59
CA LEU A 5 2.95 4.43 3.68
C LEU A 5 2.15 3.81 4.84
N TYR A 6 1.18 2.96 4.52
CA TYR A 6 0.41 2.22 5.51
C TYR A 6 1.30 1.26 6.33
N VAL A 7 2.21 0.54 5.66
CA VAL A 7 3.22 -0.30 6.33
C VAL A 7 4.09 0.52 7.29
N ILE A 8 4.52 1.72 6.89
CA ILE A 8 5.28 2.61 7.80
C ILE A 8 4.41 3.04 8.98
N ARG A 9 3.12 3.33 8.77
CA ARG A 9 2.20 3.67 9.87
C ARG A 9 2.10 2.53 10.88
N GLU A 10 2.00 1.29 10.42
CA GLU A 10 1.95 0.12 11.30
C GLU A 10 3.29 -0.07 12.05
N TYR A 11 4.42 0.20 11.39
CA TYR A 11 5.73 0.22 12.04
C TYR A 11 5.83 1.31 13.11
N LEU A 12 5.35 2.54 12.85
CA LEU A 12 5.26 3.59 13.87
C LEU A 12 4.36 3.18 15.05
N THR A 13 3.24 2.52 14.77
CA THR A 13 2.32 2.00 15.80
C THR A 13 3.02 0.97 16.69
N LEU A 14 3.83 0.10 16.10
CA LEU A 14 4.67 -0.87 16.81
C LEU A 14 5.74 -0.17 17.66
N LYS A 15 6.44 0.85 17.13
CA LYS A 15 7.48 1.58 17.85
C LYS A 15 6.95 2.41 19.01
N ASP A 16 5.74 2.94 18.90
CA ASP A 16 5.06 3.63 19.99
C ASP A 16 4.74 2.67 21.14
N ASN A 17 4.06 1.56 20.83
CA ASN A 17 3.83 0.49 21.79
C ASN A 17 3.50 -0.84 21.07
N PRO A 18 4.33 -1.89 21.21
CA PRO A 18 4.07 -3.17 20.56
C PRO A 18 2.71 -3.80 20.90
N ALA A 19 2.14 -3.51 22.07
CA ALA A 19 0.81 -3.99 22.46
C ALA A 19 -0.33 -3.42 21.59
N ASN A 20 -0.07 -2.36 20.81
CA ASN A 20 -1.02 -1.82 19.85
C ASN A 20 -1.19 -2.72 18.61
N ILE A 21 -0.22 -3.60 18.32
CA ILE A 21 -0.32 -4.59 17.25
C ILE A 21 -0.97 -5.86 17.80
N ARG A 22 -2.28 -5.98 17.60
CA ARG A 22 -3.09 -7.11 18.11
C ARG A 22 -2.98 -8.39 17.29
N THR A 23 -2.64 -8.27 16.02
CA THR A 23 -2.56 -9.38 15.08
C THR A 23 -1.29 -9.21 14.26
N PRO A 24 -0.37 -10.19 14.28
CA PRO A 24 0.81 -10.15 13.43
C PRO A 24 0.43 -10.06 11.95
N ARG A 25 1.22 -9.33 11.15
CA ARG A 25 0.94 -9.13 9.72
C ARG A 25 2.18 -9.34 8.88
N THR A 26 2.00 -10.05 7.78
CA THR A 26 2.98 -10.12 6.69
C THR A 26 2.46 -9.38 5.48
N PHE A 27 3.08 -8.25 5.16
CA PHE A 27 2.79 -7.45 3.97
C PHE A 27 3.55 -8.01 2.78
N ILE A 28 2.82 -8.53 1.79
CA ILE A 28 3.40 -9.13 0.60
C ILE A 28 3.20 -8.18 -0.58
N PHE A 29 4.30 -7.75 -1.17
CA PHE A 29 4.34 -7.01 -2.42
C PHE A 29 4.84 -7.95 -3.53
N ALA A 30 4.28 -7.80 -4.72
CA ALA A 30 4.74 -8.51 -5.89
C ALA A 30 4.43 -7.67 -7.13
N GLY A 31 5.36 -7.60 -8.09
CA GLY A 31 5.13 -6.83 -9.30
C GLY A 31 6.39 -6.65 -10.14
N LYS A 32 6.21 -5.98 -11.28
CA LYS A 32 7.29 -5.59 -12.19
C LYS A 32 7.09 -4.15 -12.61
N ALA A 33 8.18 -3.40 -12.66
CA ALA A 33 8.20 -2.09 -13.30
C ALA A 33 8.68 -2.24 -14.74
N ALA A 34 8.06 -1.49 -15.67
CA ALA A 34 8.55 -1.40 -17.04
C ALA A 34 9.99 -0.82 -17.05
N PRO A 35 10.86 -1.22 -17.99
CA PRO A 35 12.28 -0.86 -17.97
C PRO A 35 12.55 0.65 -17.87
N GLY A 36 11.75 1.46 -18.58
CA GLY A 36 11.85 2.92 -18.61
C GLY A 36 11.03 3.66 -17.55
N TYR A 37 10.25 2.96 -16.71
CA TYR A 37 9.39 3.62 -15.72
C TYR A 37 10.16 3.89 -14.43
N ALA A 38 10.92 4.99 -14.41
CA ALA A 38 11.79 5.37 -13.29
C ALA A 38 11.05 5.46 -11.95
N MET A 39 9.86 6.09 -11.90
CA MET A 39 9.08 6.19 -10.66
C MET A 39 8.64 4.83 -10.13
N ALA A 40 8.17 3.92 -10.99
CA ALA A 40 7.79 2.58 -10.55
C ALA A 40 8.98 1.79 -9.98
N LYS A 41 10.17 1.92 -10.59
CA LYS A 41 11.41 1.33 -10.06
C LYS A 41 11.81 1.95 -8.72
N LEU A 42 11.64 3.28 -8.56
CA LEU A 42 11.88 3.97 -7.29
C LEU A 42 10.92 3.50 -6.20
N ILE A 43 9.64 3.26 -6.52
CA ILE A 43 8.66 2.71 -5.59
C ILE A 43 9.03 1.28 -5.16
N ILE A 44 9.50 0.43 -6.08
CA ILE A 44 9.99 -0.91 -5.72
C ILE A 44 11.17 -0.80 -4.75
N LYS A 45 12.16 0.05 -5.06
CA LYS A 45 13.30 0.31 -4.16
C LYS A 45 12.83 0.81 -2.79
N PHE A 46 11.86 1.73 -2.76
CA PHE A 46 11.30 2.25 -1.52
C PHE A 46 10.66 1.14 -0.67
N ILE A 47 9.88 0.25 -1.28
CA ILE A 47 9.29 -0.90 -0.59
C ILE A 47 10.37 -1.83 -0.03
N THR A 48 11.41 -2.15 -0.81
CA THR A 48 12.49 -3.03 -0.33
C THR A 48 13.30 -2.38 0.79
N SER A 49 13.53 -1.06 0.72
CA SER A 49 14.17 -0.30 1.79
C SER A 49 13.35 -0.29 3.09
N ILE A 50 12.02 -0.15 2.99
CA ILE A 50 11.13 -0.30 4.16
C ILE A 50 11.24 -1.71 4.73
N ALA A 51 11.26 -2.73 3.86
CA ALA A 51 11.40 -4.11 4.28
C ALA A 51 12.70 -4.38 5.03
N ASP A 52 13.83 -3.84 4.54
CA ASP A 52 15.13 -3.98 5.20
C ASP A 52 15.12 -3.41 6.62
N VAL A 53 14.52 -2.23 6.80
CA VAL A 53 14.40 -1.59 8.12
C VAL A 53 13.50 -2.38 9.04
N ILE A 54 12.26 -2.69 8.62
CA ILE A 54 11.27 -3.34 9.49
C ILE A 54 11.69 -4.76 9.84
N ASN A 55 12.19 -5.53 8.87
CA ASN A 55 12.56 -6.92 9.08
C ASN A 55 13.84 -7.09 9.91
N SER A 56 14.67 -6.04 10.02
CA SER A 56 15.91 -6.05 10.81
C SER A 56 15.75 -5.40 12.19
N ASP A 57 14.58 -4.81 12.49
CA ASP A 57 14.32 -4.22 13.80
C ASP A 57 14.10 -5.31 14.85
N GLY A 58 15.00 -5.40 15.83
CA GLY A 58 14.92 -6.36 16.93
C GLY A 58 13.68 -6.19 17.81
N ASP A 59 13.10 -4.98 17.84
CA ASP A 59 11.88 -4.69 18.63
C ASP A 59 10.61 -5.24 17.99
N ASN A 60 10.68 -5.66 16.71
CA ASN A 60 9.53 -6.11 15.94
C ASN A 60 8.91 -7.41 16.46
N GLN A 61 9.70 -8.30 17.10
CA GLN A 61 9.20 -9.54 17.72
C GLN A 61 8.25 -10.37 16.81
N ASP A 62 8.54 -10.42 15.51
CA ASP A 62 7.74 -11.08 14.46
C ASP A 62 6.29 -10.56 14.31
N LEU A 63 5.99 -9.36 14.83
CA LEU A 63 4.67 -8.74 14.70
C LEU A 63 4.41 -8.18 13.30
N LEU A 64 5.42 -7.62 12.63
CA LEU A 64 5.31 -7.11 11.26
C LEU A 64 6.38 -7.73 10.37
N LYS A 65 6.01 -8.11 9.15
CA LYS A 65 6.97 -8.57 8.16
C LYS A 65 6.65 -7.98 6.81
N VAL A 66 7.65 -7.57 6.05
CA VAL A 66 7.46 -7.04 4.70
C VAL A 66 8.26 -7.88 3.72
N ILE A 67 7.60 -8.38 2.68
CA ILE A 67 8.22 -9.26 1.69
C ILE A 67 7.92 -8.70 0.30
N PHE A 68 8.96 -8.49 -0.50
CA PHE A 68 8.81 -8.26 -1.93
C PHE A 68 9.15 -9.55 -2.68
N LEU A 69 8.16 -10.17 -3.31
CA LEU A 69 8.36 -11.37 -4.10
C LEU A 69 8.81 -11.02 -5.51
N GLU A 70 10.03 -11.45 -5.84
CA GLU A 70 10.65 -11.16 -7.12
C GLU A 70 9.98 -11.86 -8.30
N ASN A 71 10.12 -11.25 -9.48
CA ASN A 71 9.72 -11.83 -10.76
C ASN A 71 8.27 -12.38 -10.77
N TYR A 72 7.32 -11.55 -10.32
CA TYR A 72 5.90 -11.91 -10.34
C TYR A 72 5.47 -12.43 -11.71
N ARG A 73 4.85 -13.62 -11.69
CA ARG A 73 4.43 -14.42 -12.84
C ARG A 73 3.34 -15.39 -12.39
N VAL A 74 2.67 -16.03 -13.34
CA VAL A 74 1.53 -16.93 -13.08
C VAL A 74 1.84 -17.99 -12.04
N SER A 75 2.96 -18.72 -12.17
CA SER A 75 3.35 -19.78 -11.21
C SER A 75 3.59 -19.27 -9.78
N LEU A 76 3.93 -17.99 -9.60
CA LEU A 76 4.03 -17.40 -8.27
C LEU A 76 2.64 -16.97 -7.78
N ALA A 77 1.83 -16.41 -8.67
CA ALA A 77 0.46 -16.00 -8.38
C ALA A 77 -0.41 -17.18 -7.91
N GLU A 78 -0.24 -18.37 -8.50
CA GLU A 78 -0.87 -19.64 -8.07
C GLU A 78 -0.61 -19.98 -6.60
N LYS A 79 0.48 -19.49 -6.01
CA LYS A 79 0.79 -19.65 -4.58
C LYS A 79 0.26 -18.50 -3.73
N ILE A 80 0.28 -17.28 -4.26
CA ILE A 80 -0.12 -16.07 -3.54
C ILE A 80 -1.64 -16.07 -3.31
N PHE A 81 -2.44 -16.28 -4.36
CA PHE A 81 -3.90 -16.18 -4.26
C PHE A 81 -4.52 -17.04 -3.15
N PRO A 82 -4.22 -18.36 -3.03
CA PRO A 82 -4.80 -19.20 -1.97
C PRO A 82 -4.20 -18.95 -0.58
N ALA A 83 -3.11 -18.19 -0.47
CA ALA A 83 -2.42 -17.95 0.80
C ALA A 83 -2.70 -16.57 1.40
N SER A 84 -3.52 -15.74 0.75
CA SER A 84 -3.79 -14.37 1.18
C SER A 84 -5.08 -14.26 1.99
N ASP A 85 -4.99 -13.65 3.16
CA ASP A 85 -6.16 -13.30 3.99
C ASP A 85 -6.83 -12.01 3.49
N LEU A 86 -6.02 -11.02 3.10
CA LEU A 86 -6.46 -9.70 2.64
C LEU A 86 -5.93 -9.41 1.23
N SER A 87 -6.79 -8.82 0.41
CA SER A 87 -6.55 -8.44 -0.98
C SER A 87 -6.63 -6.93 -1.14
N GLU A 88 -5.49 -6.30 -1.37
CA GLU A 88 -5.35 -4.84 -1.51
C GLU A 88 -5.71 -4.37 -2.93
N GLN A 89 -6.90 -3.81 -3.09
CA GLN A 89 -7.46 -3.32 -4.36
C GLN A 89 -7.67 -1.80 -4.31
N ILE A 90 -6.56 -1.08 -4.19
CA ILE A 90 -6.50 0.30 -3.70
C ILE A 90 -6.20 1.35 -4.79
N SER A 91 -6.62 1.10 -6.03
CA SER A 91 -6.48 2.08 -7.12
C SER A 91 -7.19 3.39 -6.77
N THR A 92 -6.71 4.51 -7.30
CA THR A 92 -7.48 5.76 -7.21
C THR A 92 -8.79 5.57 -7.96
N ALA A 93 -9.94 5.87 -7.33
CA ALA A 93 -11.23 5.69 -7.98
C ALA A 93 -11.30 6.37 -9.35
N GLY A 94 -11.82 5.65 -10.34
CA GLY A 94 -11.87 6.04 -11.74
C GLY A 94 -10.60 5.75 -12.55
N THR A 95 -9.65 4.95 -12.04
CA THR A 95 -8.41 4.62 -12.76
C THR A 95 -8.26 3.15 -13.12
N GLU A 96 -8.85 2.24 -12.35
CA GLU A 96 -8.88 0.81 -12.67
C GLU A 96 -10.13 0.49 -13.49
N ALA A 97 -9.94 0.04 -14.72
CA ALA A 97 -11.07 -0.28 -15.59
C ALA A 97 -11.84 -1.54 -15.15
N SER A 98 -11.14 -2.52 -14.54
CA SER A 98 -11.75 -3.76 -14.06
C SER A 98 -10.88 -4.39 -12.97
N GLY A 99 -9.81 -5.08 -13.38
CA GLY A 99 -8.97 -5.87 -12.47
C GLY A 99 -9.45 -7.33 -12.42
N THR A 100 -8.56 -8.28 -12.73
CA THR A 100 -8.86 -9.72 -12.63
C THR A 100 -8.15 -10.40 -11.47
N GLY A 101 -7.18 -9.71 -10.84
CA GLY A 101 -6.50 -10.19 -9.64
C GLY A 101 -7.44 -10.22 -8.43
N CYS A 102 -8.23 -9.17 -8.25
CA CYS A 102 -9.24 -9.05 -7.19
C CYS A 102 -10.21 -10.23 -7.16
N MET A 103 -10.74 -10.61 -8.33
CA MET A 103 -11.65 -11.76 -8.47
C MET A 103 -10.99 -13.08 -8.04
N LYS A 104 -9.71 -13.29 -8.40
CA LYS A 104 -8.97 -14.51 -8.03
C LYS A 104 -8.75 -14.59 -6.52
N PHE A 105 -8.40 -13.47 -5.89
CA PHE A 105 -8.27 -13.39 -4.45
C PHE A 105 -9.58 -13.70 -3.73
N MET A 106 -10.67 -13.05 -4.17
CA MET A 106 -12.01 -13.27 -3.61
C MET A 106 -12.46 -14.72 -3.73
N LEU A 107 -12.28 -15.34 -4.91
CA LEU A 107 -12.61 -16.76 -5.13
C LEU A 107 -11.77 -17.72 -4.25
N ASN A 108 -10.60 -17.29 -3.80
CA ASN A 108 -9.74 -18.04 -2.88
C ASN A 108 -9.98 -17.68 -1.39
N GLY A 109 -11.00 -16.87 -1.08
CA GLY A 109 -11.40 -16.56 0.30
C GLY A 109 -10.73 -15.33 0.92
N ALA A 110 -9.93 -14.57 0.17
CA ALA A 110 -9.34 -13.34 0.68
C ALA A 110 -10.38 -12.22 0.74
N LEU A 111 -10.43 -11.49 1.86
CA LEU A 111 -11.29 -10.30 1.99
C LEU A 111 -10.65 -9.11 1.28
N THR A 112 -11.48 -8.34 0.58
CA THR A 112 -10.98 -7.19 -0.18
C THR A 112 -10.93 -5.94 0.68
N VAL A 113 -9.79 -5.26 0.68
CA VAL A 113 -9.63 -3.88 1.15
C VAL A 113 -9.43 -3.02 -0.10
N GLY A 114 -10.34 -2.11 -0.39
CA GLY A 114 -10.29 -1.42 -1.69
C GLY A 114 -11.13 -0.17 -1.81
N THR A 115 -10.85 0.57 -2.88
CA THR A 115 -11.68 1.69 -3.31
C THR A 115 -12.89 1.19 -4.09
N LEU A 116 -13.92 2.02 -4.19
CA LEU A 116 -15.09 1.74 -5.01
C LEU A 116 -14.78 2.05 -6.49
N ASP A 117 -13.97 1.18 -7.12
CA ASP A 117 -13.43 1.34 -8.47
C ASP A 117 -13.41 0.00 -9.23
N GLY A 118 -13.50 0.04 -10.56
CA GLY A 118 -13.44 -1.14 -11.42
C GLY A 118 -14.30 -2.31 -10.95
N ALA A 119 -13.72 -3.51 -10.93
CA ALA A 119 -14.39 -4.75 -10.54
C ALA A 119 -14.74 -4.81 -9.04
N ASN A 120 -14.20 -3.93 -8.18
CA ASN A 120 -14.61 -3.90 -6.77
C ASN A 120 -16.08 -3.53 -6.62
N ILE A 121 -16.64 -2.76 -7.56
CA ILE A 121 -18.07 -2.42 -7.59
C ILE A 121 -18.91 -3.68 -7.82
N GLU A 122 -18.60 -4.43 -8.87
CA GLU A 122 -19.29 -5.69 -9.22
C GLU A 122 -19.13 -6.76 -8.12
N MET A 123 -17.95 -6.80 -7.49
CA MET A 123 -17.69 -7.69 -6.35
C MET A 123 -18.53 -7.32 -5.13
N ALA A 124 -18.68 -6.03 -4.82
CA ALA A 124 -19.52 -5.56 -3.72
C ALA A 124 -21.01 -5.82 -3.97
N GLU A 125 -21.48 -5.70 -5.21
CA GLU A 125 -22.84 -6.07 -5.60
C GLU A 125 -23.08 -7.59 -5.46
N SER A 126 -22.07 -8.41 -5.79
CA SER A 126 -22.20 -9.87 -5.81
C SER A 126 -22.06 -10.51 -4.43
N ALA A 127 -21.10 -10.06 -3.61
CA ALA A 127 -20.86 -10.62 -2.28
C ALA A 127 -21.48 -9.82 -1.13
N GLY A 128 -22.07 -8.66 -1.41
CA GLY A 128 -22.52 -7.73 -0.38
C GLY A 128 -21.38 -6.86 0.13
N ILE A 129 -21.63 -5.55 0.16
CA ILE A 129 -20.65 -4.56 0.59
C ILE A 129 -20.22 -4.75 2.06
N GLU A 130 -21.07 -5.37 2.88
CA GLU A 130 -20.79 -5.73 4.27
C GLU A 130 -19.69 -6.78 4.43
N ASN A 131 -19.38 -7.52 3.36
CA ASN A 131 -18.33 -8.54 3.32
C ASN A 131 -17.01 -8.00 2.73
N MET A 132 -16.93 -6.69 2.50
CA MET A 132 -15.75 -6.01 1.95
C MET A 132 -15.36 -4.79 2.79
N PHE A 133 -14.07 -4.46 2.81
CA PHE A 133 -13.55 -3.27 3.46
C PHE A 133 -13.36 -2.14 2.44
N ILE A 134 -14.47 -1.52 2.04
CA ILE A 134 -14.47 -0.41 1.09
C ILE A 134 -14.10 0.91 1.80
N PHE A 135 -13.17 1.67 1.21
CA PHE A 135 -12.73 2.96 1.72
C PHE A 135 -12.44 3.99 0.62
N GLY A 136 -12.17 5.21 1.05
CA GLY A 136 -11.70 6.28 0.18
C GLY A 136 -12.81 7.06 -0.50
N LEU A 137 -12.41 7.94 -1.40
CA LEU A 137 -13.29 8.79 -2.18
C LEU A 137 -13.89 8.02 -3.34
N LYS A 138 -15.11 8.37 -3.72
CA LYS A 138 -15.74 7.95 -4.97
C LYS A 138 -15.13 8.69 -6.15
N THR A 139 -15.34 8.16 -7.35
CA THR A 139 -14.82 8.73 -8.60
C THR A 139 -15.20 10.20 -8.78
N GLU A 140 -16.44 10.56 -8.45
CA GLU A 140 -16.93 11.94 -8.61
C GLU A 140 -16.25 12.90 -7.62
N GLU A 141 -16.02 12.45 -6.38
CA GLU A 141 -15.35 13.23 -5.33
C GLU A 141 -13.85 13.42 -5.66
N VAL A 142 -13.20 12.40 -6.25
CA VAL A 142 -11.83 12.52 -6.76
C VAL A 142 -11.74 13.57 -7.86
N GLN A 143 -12.70 13.56 -8.78
CA GLN A 143 -12.75 14.55 -9.87
C GLN A 143 -12.96 15.97 -9.32
N GLU A 144 -13.90 16.16 -8.40
CA GLU A 144 -14.19 17.45 -7.78
C GLU A 144 -12.95 18.05 -7.07
N ILE A 145 -12.19 17.22 -6.33
CA ILE A 145 -10.96 17.68 -5.67
C ILE A 145 -9.89 18.08 -6.69
N LYS A 146 -9.76 17.33 -7.79
CA LYS A 146 -8.80 17.67 -8.85
C LYS A 146 -9.16 18.98 -9.53
N GLU A 147 -10.44 19.19 -9.84
CA GLU A 147 -10.95 20.41 -10.49
C GLU A 147 -10.78 21.65 -9.60
N LYS A 148 -10.91 21.50 -8.28
CA LYS A 148 -10.67 22.57 -7.30
C LYS A 148 -9.19 22.90 -7.07
N GLY A 149 -8.28 22.13 -7.65
CA GLY A 149 -6.85 22.20 -7.37
C GLY A 149 -6.50 21.39 -6.13
N TYR A 150 -6.01 20.16 -6.33
CA TYR A 150 -5.58 19.31 -5.23
C TYR A 150 -4.37 19.90 -4.52
N HIS A 151 -4.52 20.15 -3.21
CA HIS A 151 -3.44 20.60 -2.34
C HIS A 151 -3.19 19.53 -1.26
N PRO A 152 -2.10 18.74 -1.34
CA PRO A 152 -1.86 17.64 -0.40
C PRO A 152 -1.48 18.11 1.01
N GLY A 153 -0.88 19.30 1.15
CA GLY A 153 -0.36 19.84 2.42
C GLY A 153 -1.36 19.80 3.58
N PRO A 154 -2.58 20.34 3.44
CA PRO A 154 -3.62 20.26 4.48
C PRO A 154 -3.98 18.82 4.91
N PHE A 155 -4.00 17.86 3.97
CA PHE A 155 -4.30 16.46 4.29
C PHE A 155 -3.17 15.82 5.11
N ILE A 156 -1.92 16.12 4.75
CA ILE A 156 -0.74 15.66 5.50
C ILE A 156 -0.75 16.25 6.91
N GLN A 157 -0.94 17.57 7.04
CA GLN A 157 -0.93 18.26 8.33
C GLN A 157 -2.04 17.80 9.28
N ARG A 158 -3.19 17.36 8.75
CA ARG A 158 -4.30 16.87 9.58
C ARG A 158 -4.02 15.51 10.22
N SER A 159 -3.04 14.76 9.73
CA SER A 159 -2.71 13.42 10.23
C SER A 159 -1.30 13.41 10.82
N PRO A 160 -1.16 13.28 12.16
CA PRO A 160 0.15 13.18 12.81
C PRO A 160 1.03 12.09 12.19
N TYR A 161 0.44 10.93 11.90
CA TYR A 161 1.14 9.83 11.23
C TYR A 161 1.62 10.19 9.82
N LEU A 162 0.80 10.86 9.00
CA LEU A 162 1.26 11.24 7.66
C LEU A 162 2.38 12.28 7.74
N SER A 163 2.28 13.26 8.63
CA SER A 163 3.38 14.21 8.87
C SER A 163 4.67 13.49 9.24
N GLU A 164 4.63 12.59 10.22
CA GLU A 164 5.80 11.84 10.67
C GLU A 164 6.38 10.95 9.56
N ILE A 165 5.55 10.23 8.81
CA ILE A 165 6.00 9.40 7.69
C ILE A 165 6.73 10.25 6.64
N PHE A 166 6.19 11.41 6.28
CA PHE A 166 6.83 12.29 5.30
C PHE A 166 8.18 12.83 5.84
N GLU A 167 8.27 13.17 7.13
CA GLU A 167 9.53 13.58 7.74
C GLU A 167 10.56 12.43 7.79
N MET A 168 10.16 11.20 8.09
CA MET A 168 11.06 10.04 8.02
C MET A 168 11.62 9.82 6.61
N ILE A 169 10.77 9.96 5.58
CA ILE A 169 11.21 9.81 4.19
C ILE A 169 12.16 10.95 3.80
N ARG A 170 11.84 12.21 4.13
CA ARG A 170 12.73 13.38 3.90
C ARG A 170 14.05 13.25 4.65
N GLY A 171 13.99 12.74 5.88
CA GLY A 171 15.13 12.48 6.75
C GLY A 171 16.00 11.29 6.34
N ASN A 172 15.69 10.62 5.21
CA ASN A 172 16.43 9.49 4.68
C ASN A 172 16.43 8.25 5.59
N TYR A 173 15.44 8.12 6.48
CA TYR A 173 15.36 7.01 7.45
C TYR A 173 15.42 5.63 6.77
N PHE A 174 14.78 5.49 5.61
CA PHE A 174 14.76 4.24 4.84
C PHE A 174 15.95 4.08 3.87
N SER A 175 16.85 5.06 3.76
CA SER A 175 18.00 4.99 2.85
C SER A 175 19.11 5.96 3.26
N ALA A 176 19.82 5.64 4.34
CA ALA A 176 20.90 6.47 4.87
C ALA A 176 22.09 6.63 3.90
N LEU A 177 22.32 5.64 3.03
CA LEU A 177 23.46 5.61 2.09
C LEU A 177 23.21 6.37 0.78
N GLU A 178 21.95 6.69 0.48
CA GLU A 178 21.57 7.44 -0.73
C GLU A 178 20.65 8.61 -0.36
N PRO A 179 21.17 9.68 0.30
CA PRO A 179 20.35 10.80 0.72
C PRO A 179 19.62 11.48 -0.44
N GLY A 180 18.35 11.81 -0.25
CA GLY A 180 17.50 12.47 -1.23
C GLY A 180 16.96 11.55 -2.34
N ILE A 181 17.25 10.25 -2.32
CA ILE A 181 16.80 9.33 -3.37
C ILE A 181 15.28 9.27 -3.53
N TYR A 182 14.53 9.49 -2.44
CA TYR A 182 13.07 9.48 -2.43
C TYR A 182 12.44 10.87 -2.63
N GLU A 183 13.24 11.91 -2.88
CA GLU A 183 12.72 13.25 -3.18
C GLU A 183 11.79 13.27 -4.40
N PRO A 184 12.07 12.56 -5.52
CA PRO A 184 11.13 12.49 -6.64
C PRO A 184 9.79 11.85 -6.23
N LEU A 185 9.81 10.85 -5.35
CA LEU A 185 8.60 10.22 -4.84
C LEU A 185 7.77 11.21 -4.03
N LEU A 186 8.41 11.95 -3.11
CA LEU A 186 7.74 12.97 -2.29
C LEU A 186 7.12 14.09 -3.13
N LYS A 187 7.80 14.53 -4.20
CA LYS A 187 7.27 15.54 -5.13
C LYS A 187 6.08 15.07 -5.96
N SER A 188 5.88 13.75 -6.06
CA SER A 188 4.78 13.15 -6.81
C SER A 188 3.51 12.93 -5.99
N LEU A 189 3.58 13.13 -4.67
CA LEU A 189 2.49 12.98 -3.70
C LEU A 189 1.90 14.35 -3.34
#